data_AF-A0A937VW56-F1
#
_entry.id   AF-A0A937VW56-F1
#
_cell.length_a   1.000
_cell.length_b   1.000
_cell.length_c   1.000
_cell.angle_alpha   90.00
_cell.angle_beta   90.00
_cell.angle_gamma   90.00
#
_symmetry.space_group_name_H-M   'P 1'
#
loop_
_entity.id
_entity.type
_entity.pdbx_description
1 polymer ?
#
loop_
_entity_poly.entity_id
_entity_poly.type
_entity_poly.pdbx_seq_one_letter_code
_entity_poly.pdbx_strand_id
1 'polypeptide(L)'
;MNKAKFSSVFVQRSVDWQDLFLCGTEVGGSCQRVDGEVHLNKCLLAYCLDGKNSLIAVKDSQGKILARRIFRLLINTDSNKPVLFLDTLYPSGCKTEYNQAIMSMAKSEALRLGIDLLVRGENPSLRYPGKVQSLGGRCPYEYADGASGISLNSVFSIEMPQQI
;
A
#
# COMPACT_ATOMS: atom_id res chain seq x y z
N MET A 1 13.01 -9.05 38.58
CA MET A 1 12.25 -9.99 37.74
C MET A 1 12.46 -9.62 36.28
N ASN A 2 13.38 -10.31 35.58
CA ASN A 2 13.65 -10.06 34.16
C ASN A 2 12.54 -10.69 33.33
N LYS A 3 11.58 -9.88 32.86
CA LYS A 3 10.62 -10.33 31.84
C LYS A 3 11.24 -10.06 30.47
N ALA A 4 11.82 -11.10 29.85
CA ALA A 4 12.13 -11.07 28.43
C ALA A 4 10.79 -11.10 27.66
N LYS A 5 10.38 -9.94 27.13
CA LYS A 5 9.17 -9.81 26.32
C LYS A 5 9.56 -10.06 24.86
N PHE A 6 9.49 -11.31 24.40
CA PHE A 6 9.56 -11.59 22.96
C PHE A 6 8.22 -11.22 22.35
N SER A 7 8.10 -10.00 21.81
CA SER A 7 6.99 -9.71 20.89
C SER A 7 7.29 -10.42 19.58
N SER A 8 6.61 -11.53 19.30
CA SER A 8 6.61 -12.08 17.95
C SER A 8 5.91 -11.08 17.03
N VAL A 9 6.53 -10.81 15.89
CA VAL A 9 5.97 -10.00 14.81
C VAL A 9 5.87 -10.87 13.57
N PHE A 10 4.87 -10.61 12.73
CA PHE A 10 4.69 -11.33 11.48
C PHE A 10 4.31 -10.35 10.36
N VAL A 11 4.59 -10.73 9.12
CA VAL A 11 4.20 -9.98 7.92
C VAL A 11 3.03 -10.70 7.25
N GLN A 12 2.05 -9.95 6.76
CA GLN A 12 0.85 -10.48 6.13
C GLN A 12 0.35 -9.54 5.03
N ARG A 13 -0.06 -10.13 3.89
CA ARG A 13 -0.95 -9.48 2.93
C ARG A 13 -2.37 -9.63 3.45
N SER A 14 -3.06 -8.52 3.66
CA SER A 14 -4.41 -8.49 4.20
C SER A 14 -5.39 -7.82 3.24
N VAL A 15 -6.57 -8.41 3.16
CA VAL A 15 -7.79 -7.85 2.57
C VAL A 15 -8.90 -7.74 3.63
N ASP A 16 -8.54 -7.92 4.90
CA ASP A 16 -9.48 -7.80 6.01
C ASP A 16 -9.93 -6.34 6.12
N TRP A 17 -11.24 -6.15 6.27
CA TRP A 17 -11.85 -4.82 6.27
C TRP A 17 -11.40 -4.00 7.49
N GLN A 18 -11.17 -4.63 8.64
CA GLN A 18 -10.71 -3.93 9.83
C GLN A 18 -9.29 -3.43 9.63
N ASP A 19 -8.41 -4.26 9.07
CA ASP A 19 -7.04 -3.85 8.73
C ASP A 19 -7.03 -2.67 7.77
N LEU A 20 -7.80 -2.76 6.67
CA LEU A 20 -7.86 -1.72 5.65
C LEU A 20 -8.44 -0.41 6.20
N PHE A 21 -9.46 -0.49 7.05
CA PHE A 21 -10.10 0.67 7.65
C PHE A 21 -9.22 1.33 8.72
N LEU A 22 -8.47 0.54 9.50
CA LEU A 22 -7.61 1.03 10.60
C LEU A 22 -6.14 1.26 10.18
N CYS A 23 -5.78 0.99 8.92
CA CYS A 23 -4.40 0.99 8.42
C CYS A 23 -3.64 2.32 8.53
N GLY A 24 -4.32 3.45 8.75
CA GLY A 24 -3.69 4.73 9.08
C GLY A 24 -3.93 5.18 10.52
N THR A 25 -4.93 4.62 11.21
CA THR A 25 -5.20 4.90 12.63
C THR A 25 -4.15 4.24 13.53
N GLU A 26 -3.79 2.98 13.24
CA GLU A 26 -2.87 2.18 14.05
C GLU A 26 -1.39 2.54 13.87
N VAL A 27 -1.04 3.18 12.75
CA VAL A 27 0.33 3.62 12.44
C VAL A 27 0.43 5.14 12.39
N GLY A 28 1.56 5.68 12.84
CA GLY A 28 1.82 7.12 12.76
C GLY A 28 2.08 7.61 11.33
N GLY A 29 1.78 8.90 11.09
CA GLY A 29 2.16 9.61 9.86
C GLY A 29 1.19 9.47 8.68
N SER A 30 0.21 8.58 8.74
CA SER A 30 -0.82 8.49 7.69
C SER A 30 -1.92 9.54 7.91
N CYS A 31 -2.32 10.22 6.83
CA CYS A 31 -3.49 11.09 6.82
C CYS A 31 -4.83 10.34 6.69
N GLN A 32 -4.78 9.05 6.35
CA GLN A 32 -5.95 8.20 6.11
C GLN A 32 -6.36 7.51 7.41
N ARG A 33 -6.95 8.27 8.33
CA ARG A 33 -7.34 7.81 9.68
C ARG A 33 -8.83 7.93 9.90
N VAL A 34 -9.42 7.00 10.65
CA VAL A 34 -10.87 7.02 10.95
C VAL A 34 -11.27 8.23 11.80
N ASP A 35 -10.35 8.69 12.65
CA ASP A 35 -10.50 9.85 13.53
C ASP A 35 -9.89 11.14 12.93
N GLY A 36 -9.48 11.10 11.65
CA GLY A 36 -8.82 12.21 10.96
C GLY A 36 -9.78 13.17 10.26
N GLU A 37 -9.21 14.09 9.49
CA GLU A 37 -9.94 15.10 8.72
C GLU A 37 -10.88 14.48 7.67
N VAL A 38 -12.14 14.96 7.62
CA VAL A 38 -13.18 14.45 6.70
C VAL A 38 -12.76 14.49 5.24
N HIS A 39 -12.00 15.51 4.87
CA HIS A 39 -11.48 15.67 3.51
C HIS A 39 -10.59 14.48 3.08
N LEU A 40 -9.84 13.90 4.02
CA LEU A 40 -8.89 12.81 3.77
C LEU A 40 -9.52 11.45 4.07
N ASN A 41 -10.17 11.31 5.23
CA ASN A 41 -10.67 10.03 5.74
C ASN A 41 -11.77 9.40 4.86
N LYS A 42 -12.52 10.19 4.08
CA LYS A 42 -13.53 9.68 3.14
C LYS A 42 -12.95 8.70 2.12
N CYS A 43 -11.65 8.79 1.85
CA CYS A 43 -10.94 7.91 0.92
C CYS A 43 -10.67 6.51 1.51
N LEU A 44 -10.79 6.31 2.83
CA LEU A 44 -10.65 5.00 3.47
C LEU A 44 -11.64 3.96 2.93
N LEU A 45 -12.82 4.41 2.50
CA LEU A 45 -13.82 3.54 1.90
C LEU A 45 -13.31 2.86 0.62
N ALA A 46 -12.43 3.52 -0.15
CA ALA A 46 -11.84 2.91 -1.35
C ALA A 46 -10.93 1.73 -1.02
N TYR A 47 -10.27 1.72 0.13
CA TYR A 47 -9.48 0.55 0.54
C TYR A 47 -10.35 -0.67 0.81
N CYS A 48 -11.54 -0.48 1.36
CA CYS A 48 -12.43 -1.58 1.73
C CYS A 48 -13.32 -2.06 0.57
N LEU A 49 -13.75 -1.14 -0.31
CA LEU A 49 -14.77 -1.41 -1.33
C LEU A 49 -14.19 -1.65 -2.73
N ASP A 50 -12.91 -1.36 -2.94
CA ASP A 50 -12.24 -1.60 -4.21
C ASP A 50 -11.25 -2.78 -4.11
N GLY A 51 -11.61 -3.90 -4.75
CA GLY A 51 -10.84 -5.15 -4.69
C GLY A 51 -9.44 -5.09 -5.30
N LYS A 52 -9.08 -3.98 -5.97
CA LYS A 52 -7.69 -3.75 -6.39
C LYS A 52 -6.77 -3.43 -5.21
N ASN A 53 -7.32 -2.97 -4.10
CA ASN A 53 -6.58 -2.56 -2.92
C ASN A 53 -6.43 -3.72 -1.93
N SER A 54 -5.23 -3.87 -1.42
CA SER A 54 -4.90 -4.71 -0.27
C SER A 54 -3.83 -4.02 0.56
N LEU A 55 -3.50 -4.60 1.70
CA LEU A 55 -2.48 -4.11 2.61
C LEU A 55 -1.36 -5.15 2.68
N ILE A 56 -0.10 -4.74 2.72
CA ILE A 56 0.96 -5.59 3.28
C ILE A 56 1.41 -4.94 4.58
N ALA A 57 1.25 -5.66 5.68
CA ALA A 57 1.46 -5.14 7.03
C ALA A 57 2.40 -6.05 7.83
N VAL A 58 3.25 -5.42 8.65
CA VAL A 58 3.87 -6.07 9.80
C VAL A 58 2.99 -5.85 11.00
N LYS A 59 2.68 -6.92 11.73
CA LYS A 59 1.80 -6.92 12.89
C LYS A 59 2.49 -7.50 14.11
N ASP A 60 2.07 -7.06 15.29
CA ASP A 60 2.42 -7.73 16.54
C ASP A 60 1.58 -8.98 16.78
N SER A 61 1.88 -9.72 17.83
CA SER A 61 1.19 -10.94 18.21
C SER A 61 -0.31 -10.76 18.52
N GLN A 62 -0.78 -9.52 18.71
CA GLN A 62 -2.19 -9.19 18.93
C GLN A 62 -2.89 -8.77 17.63
N GLY A 63 -2.17 -8.72 16.51
CA GLY A 63 -2.69 -8.34 15.21
C GLY A 63 -2.64 -6.84 14.94
N LYS A 64 -2.11 -6.02 15.86
CA LYS A 64 -1.97 -4.58 15.66
C LYS A 64 -0.92 -4.28 14.60
N ILE A 65 -1.23 -3.40 13.66
CA ILE A 65 -0.34 -2.97 12.59
C ILE A 65 0.79 -2.11 13.17
N LEU A 66 2.03 -2.55 12.95
CA LEU A 66 3.26 -1.85 13.35
C LEU A 66 3.89 -1.07 12.18
N ALA A 67 3.76 -1.61 10.97
CA ALA A 67 4.16 -0.95 9.73
C ALA A 67 3.33 -1.49 8.57
N ARG A 68 3.11 -0.70 7.53
CA ARG A 68 2.34 -1.11 6.36
C ARG A 68 2.70 -0.37 5.10
N ARG A 69 2.28 -0.95 3.98
CA ARG A 69 2.17 -0.30 2.67
C ARG A 69 0.85 -0.73 2.03
N ILE A 70 0.16 0.20 1.38
CA ILE A 70 -0.97 -0.18 0.52
C ILE A 70 -0.40 -0.92 -0.69
N PHE A 71 -1.07 -1.98 -1.11
CA PHE A 71 -0.64 -2.87 -2.16
C PHE A 71 -1.75 -3.03 -3.19
N ARG A 72 -1.49 -2.56 -4.41
CA ARG A 72 -2.51 -2.27 -5.41
C ARG A 72 -2.27 -3.06 -6.69
N LEU A 73 -3.34 -3.58 -7.27
CA LEU A 73 -3.34 -4.05 -8.65
C LEU A 73 -3.70 -2.89 -9.58
N LEU A 74 -2.81 -2.57 -10.52
CA LEU A 74 -2.98 -1.50 -11.50
C LEU A 74 -2.74 -2.05 -12.91
N ILE A 75 -2.89 -1.20 -13.93
CA ILE A 75 -2.60 -1.56 -15.31
C ILE A 75 -1.54 -0.63 -15.92
N ASN A 76 -0.61 -1.19 -16.66
CA ASN A 76 0.17 -0.44 -17.64
C ASN A 76 -0.69 -0.28 -18.90
N THR A 77 -1.18 0.92 -19.18
CA THR A 77 -2.12 1.15 -20.29
C THR A 77 -1.47 1.06 -21.66
N ASP A 78 -0.15 1.24 -21.75
CA ASP A 78 0.54 1.25 -23.03
C ASP A 78 0.80 -0.19 -23.51
N SER A 79 1.04 -1.12 -22.57
CA SER A 79 1.21 -2.55 -22.86
C SER A 79 -0.02 -3.40 -22.57
N ASN A 80 -1.07 -2.81 -21.97
CA ASN A 80 -2.27 -3.49 -21.48
C ASN A 80 -1.95 -4.67 -20.51
N LYS A 81 -0.93 -4.50 -19.67
CA LYS A 81 -0.49 -5.54 -18.71
C LYS A 81 -0.80 -5.15 -17.27
N PRO A 82 -1.28 -6.08 -16.43
CA PRO A 82 -1.42 -5.84 -15.00
C PRO A 82 -0.05 -5.66 -14.33
N VAL A 83 0.01 -4.81 -13.32
CA VAL A 83 1.20 -4.59 -12.47
C VAL A 83 0.77 -4.46 -11.02
N LEU A 84 1.66 -4.83 -10.10
CA LEU A 84 1.49 -4.55 -8.68
C LEU A 84 2.20 -3.25 -8.32
N PHE A 85 1.57 -2.42 -7.51
CA PHE A 85 2.16 -1.20 -6.99
C PHE A 85 2.15 -1.23 -5.47
N LEU A 86 3.31 -0.97 -4.87
CA LEU A 86 3.54 -0.97 -3.44
C LEU A 86 3.77 0.47 -2.97
N ASP A 87 2.78 1.01 -2.26
CA ASP A 87 2.69 2.43 -1.86
C ASP A 87 3.71 2.80 -0.77
N THR A 88 3.66 4.04 -0.30
CA THR A 88 4.56 4.57 0.74
C THR A 88 4.51 3.75 2.04
N LEU A 89 5.69 3.57 2.66
CA LEU A 89 5.85 2.92 3.95
C LEU A 89 5.37 3.81 5.08
N TYR A 90 4.49 3.27 5.93
CA TYR A 90 4.09 3.92 7.18
C TYR A 90 4.30 2.99 8.37
N PRO A 91 4.74 3.51 9.54
CA PRO A 91 5.19 4.88 9.74
C PRO A 91 6.53 5.15 9.05
N SER A 92 6.79 6.40 8.69
CA SER A 92 8.12 6.84 8.25
C SER A 92 9.16 6.55 9.33
N GLY A 93 10.32 6.02 8.94
CA GLY A 93 11.40 5.68 9.89
C GLY A 93 11.14 4.43 10.73
N CYS A 94 10.24 3.53 10.32
CA CYS A 94 10.11 2.24 11.00
C CYS A 94 11.39 1.40 10.88
N LYS A 95 11.45 0.31 11.65
CA LYS A 95 12.56 -0.65 11.61
C LYS A 95 12.83 -1.14 10.18
N THR A 96 14.10 -1.18 9.77
CA THR A 96 14.52 -1.60 8.42
C THR A 96 14.02 -3.01 8.09
N GLU A 97 14.00 -3.90 9.07
CA GLU A 97 13.54 -5.28 8.94
C GLU A 97 12.05 -5.35 8.57
N TYR A 98 11.24 -4.37 9.00
CA TYR A 98 9.82 -4.32 8.63
C TYR A 98 9.65 -3.99 7.15
N ASN A 99 10.39 -3.00 6.65
CA ASN A 99 10.38 -2.68 5.22
C ASN A 99 10.90 -3.85 4.39
N GLN A 100 11.98 -4.52 4.82
CA GLN A 100 12.52 -5.70 4.14
C GLN A 100 11.50 -6.85 4.09
N ALA A 101 10.79 -7.12 5.18
CA ALA A 101 9.76 -8.15 5.23
C ALA A 101 8.58 -7.83 4.29
N ILE A 102 8.09 -6.58 4.29
CA ILE A 102 7.03 -6.11 3.39
C ILE A 102 7.47 -6.26 1.92
N MET A 103 8.68 -5.80 1.59
CA MET A 103 9.24 -5.88 0.24
C MET A 103 9.41 -7.33 -0.23
N SER A 104 9.91 -8.21 0.65
CA SER A 104 10.06 -9.64 0.36
C SER A 104 8.71 -10.29 0.03
N MET A 105 7.67 -10.00 0.82
CA MET A 105 6.31 -10.48 0.55
C MET A 105 5.75 -9.94 -0.76
N ALA A 106 5.91 -8.64 -1.04
CA ALA A 106 5.45 -8.03 -2.28
C ALA A 106 6.13 -8.66 -3.52
N LYS A 107 7.45 -8.90 -3.45
CA LYS A 107 8.22 -9.57 -4.52
C LYS A 107 7.76 -11.01 -4.72
N SER A 108 7.53 -11.74 -3.64
CA SER A 108 7.00 -13.10 -3.71
C SER A 108 5.64 -13.15 -4.37
N GLU A 109 4.76 -12.19 -4.09
CA GLU A 109 3.42 -12.13 -4.71
C GLU A 109 3.48 -11.75 -6.19
N ALA A 110 4.32 -10.80 -6.56
CA ALA A 110 4.57 -10.43 -7.96
C ALA A 110 5.11 -11.61 -8.76
N LEU A 111 6.09 -12.34 -8.21
CA LEU A 111 6.64 -13.56 -8.81
C LEU A 111 5.56 -14.65 -8.96
N ARG A 112 4.74 -14.87 -7.93
CA ARG A 112 3.65 -15.85 -7.97
C ARG A 112 2.62 -15.55 -9.05
N LEU A 113 2.33 -14.27 -9.29
CA LEU A 113 1.39 -13.81 -10.30
C LEU A 113 2.00 -13.66 -11.70
N GLY A 114 3.33 -13.66 -11.81
CA GLY A 114 4.04 -13.45 -13.07
C GLY A 114 3.89 -12.03 -13.61
N ILE A 115 3.82 -11.02 -12.74
CA ILE A 115 3.61 -9.61 -13.10
C ILE A 115 4.65 -8.71 -12.42
N ASP A 116 4.86 -7.52 -12.97
CA ASP A 116 5.87 -6.58 -12.45
C ASP A 116 5.45 -5.97 -11.11
N LEU A 117 6.43 -5.78 -10.21
CA LEU A 117 6.26 -5.05 -8.95
C LEU A 117 6.87 -3.66 -9.08
N LEU A 118 6.08 -2.65 -8.72
CA LEU A 118 6.44 -1.26 -8.83
C LEU A 118 6.38 -0.53 -7.49
N VAL A 119 7.19 0.51 -7.36
CA VAL A 119 7.15 1.53 -6.30
C VAL A 119 7.25 2.92 -6.92
N ARG A 120 6.92 3.97 -6.16
CA ARG A 120 7.28 5.34 -6.53
C ARG A 120 8.77 5.56 -6.23
N GLY A 121 9.50 6.18 -7.16
CA GLY A 121 10.88 6.56 -6.93
C GLY A 121 11.38 7.61 -7.92
N GLU A 122 12.49 8.28 -7.57
CA GLU A 122 13.02 9.41 -8.36
C GLU A 122 14.20 9.03 -9.25
N ASN A 123 14.81 7.86 -9.07
CA ASN A 123 15.89 7.36 -9.93
C ASN A 123 15.46 7.13 -11.39
N PRO A 124 15.90 7.96 -12.36
CA PRO A 124 15.43 7.84 -13.74
C PRO A 124 15.82 6.54 -14.43
N SER A 125 16.91 5.88 -14.00
CA SER A 125 17.38 4.62 -14.60
C SER A 125 16.51 3.41 -14.25
N LEU A 126 15.69 3.52 -13.20
CA LEU A 126 14.77 2.47 -12.75
C LEU A 126 13.33 2.73 -13.20
N ARG A 127 13.10 3.78 -14.00
CA ARG A 127 11.76 4.17 -14.44
C ARG A 127 11.12 3.05 -15.24
N TYR A 128 9.93 2.64 -14.81
CA TYR A 128 9.13 1.64 -15.50
C TYR A 128 8.55 2.22 -16.80
N PRO A 129 8.63 1.49 -17.93
CA PRO A 129 8.11 1.97 -19.20
C PRO A 129 6.57 2.01 -19.22
N GLY A 130 6.05 3.11 -19.73
CA GLY A 130 4.62 3.32 -19.97
C GLY A 130 3.86 3.93 -18.78
N LYS A 131 2.55 4.11 -18.96
CA LYS A 131 1.66 4.73 -17.97
C LYS A 131 1.01 3.69 -17.07
N VAL A 132 1.20 3.82 -15.77
CA VAL A 132 0.59 2.93 -14.76
C VAL A 132 -0.62 3.62 -14.14
N GLN A 133 -1.80 3.01 -14.29
CA GLN A 133 -3.07 3.65 -13.93
C GLN A 133 -4.00 2.72 -13.15
N SER A 134 -4.84 3.34 -12.31
CA SER A 134 -6.07 2.72 -11.85
C SER A 134 -7.20 3.03 -12.85
N LEU A 135 -7.95 2.00 -13.24
CA LEU A 135 -9.06 2.11 -14.20
C LEU A 135 -10.38 2.57 -13.55
N GLY A 136 -10.34 3.00 -12.29
CA GLY A 136 -11.52 3.42 -11.53
C GLY A 136 -11.94 2.41 -10.48
N GLY A 137 -13.06 2.71 -9.82
CA GLY A 137 -13.60 1.95 -8.70
C GLY A 137 -15.01 2.39 -8.37
N ARG A 138 -15.66 1.71 -7.42
CA ARG A 138 -17.02 2.06 -6.95
C ARG A 138 -17.02 3.23 -5.97
N CYS A 139 -15.86 3.59 -5.42
CA CYS A 139 -15.73 4.70 -4.49
C CYS A 139 -15.58 6.03 -5.24
N PRO A 140 -16.29 7.08 -4.83
CA PRO A 140 -16.19 8.39 -5.46
C PRO A 140 -14.83 9.07 -5.21
N TYR A 141 -14.13 8.68 -4.14
CA TYR A 141 -12.84 9.25 -3.76
C TYR A 141 -11.86 8.16 -3.35
N GLU A 142 -10.62 8.28 -3.81
CA GLU A 142 -9.52 7.42 -3.39
C GLU A 142 -8.24 8.23 -3.26
N TYR A 143 -7.49 7.95 -2.19
CA TYR A 143 -6.18 8.52 -1.96
C TYR A 143 -5.10 7.51 -2.33
N ALA A 144 -4.09 7.93 -3.09
CA ALA A 144 -2.92 7.13 -3.38
C ALA A 144 -1.64 7.98 -3.24
N ASP A 145 -0.69 7.55 -2.41
CA ASP A 145 0.56 8.32 -2.22
C ASP A 145 1.37 8.32 -3.52
N GLY A 146 1.35 7.21 -4.26
CA GLY A 146 1.90 7.10 -5.61
C GLY A 146 1.30 8.07 -6.65
N ALA A 147 0.11 8.62 -6.41
CA ALA A 147 -0.55 9.60 -7.29
C ALA A 147 -0.66 10.99 -6.66
N SER A 148 0.04 11.23 -5.54
CA SER A 148 0.14 12.53 -4.88
C SER A 148 -1.20 13.14 -4.42
N GLY A 149 -2.20 12.33 -4.08
CA GLY A 149 -3.40 12.84 -3.40
C GLY A 149 -4.71 12.10 -3.69
N ILE A 150 -5.80 12.86 -3.59
CA ILE A 150 -7.17 12.39 -3.81
C ILE A 150 -7.49 12.40 -5.30
N SER A 151 -8.08 11.30 -5.75
CA SER A 151 -8.63 11.13 -7.09
C SER A 151 -10.15 10.95 -7.06
N LEU A 152 -10.82 11.41 -8.12
CA LEU A 152 -12.25 11.19 -8.33
C LEU A 152 -12.49 9.85 -9.01
N ASN A 153 -13.55 9.15 -8.59
CA ASN A 153 -13.97 7.86 -9.14
C ASN A 153 -12.83 6.82 -9.16
N SER A 154 -11.86 6.95 -8.26
CA SER A 154 -10.74 6.02 -8.14
C SER A 154 -9.86 5.91 -9.39
N VAL A 155 -9.90 6.90 -10.29
CA VAL A 155 -9.06 6.96 -11.51
C VAL A 155 -7.85 7.84 -11.26
N PHE A 156 -6.65 7.25 -11.31
CA PHE A 156 -5.39 7.98 -11.09
C PHE A 156 -4.23 7.32 -11.84
N SER A 157 -3.14 8.08 -12.01
CA SER A 157 -1.87 7.59 -12.57
C SER A 157 -0.78 7.65 -11.53
N ILE A 158 0.11 6.68 -11.52
CA ILE A 158 1.28 6.68 -10.64
C ILE A 158 2.33 7.63 -11.20
N GLU A 159 2.84 8.51 -10.33
CA GLU A 159 3.97 9.38 -10.63
C GLU A 159 5.28 8.61 -10.46
N MET A 160 6.15 8.69 -11.47
CA MET A 160 7.49 8.10 -11.47
C MET A 160 7.52 6.63 -10.99
N PRO A 161 6.76 5.72 -11.63
CA PRO A 161 6.79 4.31 -11.27
C PRO A 161 8.16 3.72 -11.57
N GLN A 162 8.66 2.89 -10.67
CA GLN A 162 9.93 2.17 -10.79
C GLN A 162 9.73 0.70 -10.53
N GLN A 163 10.40 -0.14 -11.32
CA GLN A 163 10.39 -1.58 -11.13
C GLN A 163 11.48 -2.02 -10.15
N ILE A 164 11.17 -2.98 -9.27
CA ILE A 164 12.03 -3.42 -8.15
C ILE A 164 12.07 -4.93 -7.94
#